data_AF-A0A067S318-F1
#
_entry.id   AF-A0A067S318-F1
#
_cell.length_a   1.000
_cell.length_b   1.000
_cell.length_c   1.000
_cell.angle_alpha   90.00
_cell.angle_beta   90.00
_cell.angle_gamma   90.00
#
_symmetry.space_group_name_H-M   'P 1'
#
loop_
_entity.id
_entity.type
_entity.pdbx_description
1 polymer ?
#
loop_
_entity_poly.entity_id
_entity_poly.type
_entity_poly.pdbx_seq_one_letter_code
_entity_poly.pdbx_strand_id
1 'polypeptide(L)'
;MTRAAFTGLRLEFLIGEQKLYSASVANGTKNEGVKDIVRRYFKRFPPDLDHNTDPTEAHLAAVDDSLPDPEPEHPDPALLSQEQFKAAMEAFEKRQADISFRSAQIKRWLSYRHGKENASASAANLPTDNSDPMFVLTCRLLGKSTKKPRKPIPYNLWGRENKGAVKNGYALAARGQSQHDIGAETKVKQDLYAKQPDTVKKQYEKMAERAHNDMLKEWKLNLTRPASTDPESRQVCIDGIASFMQPILDLVVEFTGMPVTLLMGGPEPAAKGRMNIIALHSGVTKGPVKMNFGEAEQEGFHSKVVPVFSDFLRKCFTREDGKAAVLPVDSVPLLSILDPKEVTYCAASGDNFGSSPEPSSASKDLPAKSAPKNASKKPVKQAQGSVRKDSASRKLKKGKGKPRFDDKGETEEEAEAGVGGSDDEPLWTESDSSNRGASSEPS
;
A
#
# COMPACT_ATOMS: atom_id res chain seq x y z
N MET A 1 12.46 -19.76 -25.22
CA MET A 1 11.32 -19.13 -24.53
C MET A 1 10.66 -20.21 -23.68
N THR A 2 10.56 -20.04 -22.36
CA THR A 2 9.79 -20.96 -21.52
C THR A 2 8.32 -20.85 -21.89
N ARG A 3 7.70 -21.96 -22.29
CA ARG A 3 6.27 -22.02 -22.62
C ARG A 3 5.48 -21.61 -21.39
N ALA A 4 4.47 -20.75 -21.54
CA ALA A 4 3.62 -20.33 -20.43
C ALA A 4 2.96 -21.57 -19.78
N ALA A 5 2.90 -21.60 -18.44
CA ALA A 5 2.38 -22.75 -17.71
C ALA A 5 0.87 -23.01 -17.95
N PHE A 6 0.14 -21.97 -18.37
CA PHE A 6 -1.28 -22.00 -18.73
C PHE A 6 -1.48 -21.24 -20.04
N THR A 7 -2.29 -21.79 -20.94
CA THR A 7 -2.67 -21.22 -22.24
C THR A 7 -4.16 -21.49 -22.49
N GLY A 8 -4.75 -20.82 -23.48
CA GLY A 8 -6.14 -21.06 -23.89
C GLY A 8 -7.16 -20.86 -22.76
N LEU A 9 -8.17 -21.73 -22.71
CA LEU A 9 -9.29 -21.63 -21.77
C LEU A 9 -8.86 -21.73 -20.30
N ARG A 10 -7.77 -22.44 -20.01
CA ARG A 10 -7.20 -22.54 -18.64
C ARG A 10 -6.67 -21.20 -18.14
N LEU A 11 -6.03 -20.43 -19.02
CA LEU A 11 -5.53 -19.10 -18.67
C LEU A 11 -6.69 -18.11 -18.48
N GLU A 12 -7.69 -18.18 -19.36
CA GLU A 12 -8.89 -17.34 -19.26
C GLU A 12 -9.64 -17.57 -17.95
N PHE A 13 -9.81 -18.85 -17.54
CA PHE A 13 -10.37 -19.20 -16.25
C PHE A 13 -9.59 -18.55 -15.09
N LEU A 14 -8.26 -18.72 -15.06
CA LEU A 14 -7.44 -18.17 -13.97
C LEU A 14 -7.46 -16.62 -13.92
N ILE A 15 -7.57 -15.96 -15.07
CA ILE A 15 -7.75 -14.50 -15.14
C ILE A 15 -9.13 -14.11 -14.56
N GLY A 16 -10.19 -14.86 -14.89
CA GLY A 16 -11.53 -14.64 -14.32
C GLY A 16 -11.54 -14.78 -12.80
N GLU A 17 -10.83 -15.77 -12.27
CA GLU A 17 -10.73 -16.07 -10.83
C GLU A 17 -9.84 -15.11 -10.03
N GLN A 18 -9.10 -14.23 -10.71
CA GLN A 18 -8.18 -13.32 -10.06
C GLN A 18 -8.88 -12.35 -9.10
N LYS A 19 -10.11 -11.92 -9.42
CA LYS A 19 -10.92 -11.06 -8.54
C LYS A 19 -11.26 -11.77 -7.23
N LEU A 20 -11.67 -13.04 -7.30
CA LEU A 20 -11.97 -13.83 -6.12
C LEU A 20 -10.71 -14.02 -5.27
N TYR A 21 -9.59 -14.40 -5.90
CA TYR A 21 -8.32 -14.53 -5.19
C TYR A 21 -7.91 -13.24 -4.48
N SER A 22 -8.05 -12.09 -5.14
CA SER A 22 -7.74 -10.77 -4.57
C SER A 22 -8.63 -10.45 -3.36
N ALA A 23 -9.94 -10.74 -3.46
CA ALA A 23 -10.86 -10.60 -2.34
C ALA A 23 -10.49 -11.54 -1.17
N SER A 24 -10.11 -12.79 -1.44
CA SER A 24 -9.64 -13.73 -0.42
C SER A 24 -8.34 -13.28 0.23
N VAL A 25 -7.44 -12.62 -0.50
CA VAL A 25 -6.23 -12.02 0.09
C VAL A 25 -6.59 -10.84 0.99
N ALA A 26 -7.48 -9.95 0.54
CA ALA A 26 -7.93 -8.80 1.33
C ALA A 26 -8.64 -9.22 2.63
N ASN A 27 -9.39 -10.33 2.59
CA ASN A 27 -10.12 -10.86 3.75
C ASN A 27 -9.28 -11.80 4.64
N GLY A 28 -8.00 -12.02 4.34
CA GLY A 28 -7.15 -12.97 5.08
C GLY A 28 -7.45 -14.46 4.83
N THR A 29 -8.47 -14.80 4.05
CA THR A 29 -8.88 -16.19 3.73
C THR A 29 -8.21 -16.73 2.46
N LYS A 30 -6.93 -16.41 2.27
CA LYS A 30 -6.19 -16.70 1.04
C LYS A 30 -6.13 -18.19 0.71
N ASN A 31 -5.92 -19.04 1.71
CA ASN A 31 -5.73 -20.47 1.49
C ASN A 31 -7.05 -21.15 1.06
N GLU A 32 -8.16 -20.71 1.64
CA GLU A 32 -9.52 -21.16 1.32
C GLU A 32 -9.89 -20.74 -0.10
N GLY A 33 -9.63 -19.50 -0.47
CA GLY A 33 -9.85 -19.00 -1.84
C GLY A 33 -9.06 -19.78 -2.88
N VAL A 34 -7.78 -20.09 -2.61
CA VAL A 34 -6.97 -20.92 -3.52
C VAL A 34 -7.53 -22.33 -3.64
N LYS A 35 -7.97 -22.96 -2.53
CA LYS A 35 -8.55 -24.30 -2.56
C LYS A 35 -9.84 -24.33 -3.41
N ASP A 36 -10.71 -23.34 -3.28
CA ASP A 36 -11.93 -23.27 -4.09
C ASP A 36 -11.63 -23.04 -5.58
N ILE A 37 -10.68 -22.16 -5.91
CA ILE A 37 -10.25 -21.94 -7.30
C ILE A 37 -9.67 -23.23 -7.90
N VAL A 38 -8.84 -23.95 -7.14
CA VAL A 38 -8.25 -25.23 -7.57
C VAL A 38 -9.32 -26.29 -7.78
N ARG A 39 -10.32 -26.37 -6.89
CA ARG A 39 -11.48 -27.28 -7.05
C ARG A 39 -12.22 -27.00 -8.35
N ARG A 40 -12.66 -25.75 -8.57
CA ARG A 40 -13.37 -25.34 -9.79
C ARG A 40 -12.52 -25.51 -11.05
N TYR A 41 -11.20 -25.31 -10.93
CA TYR A 41 -10.25 -25.60 -12.01
C TYR A 41 -10.30 -27.08 -12.42
N PHE A 42 -10.13 -28.03 -11.49
CA PHE A 42 -10.13 -29.46 -11.84
C PHE A 42 -11.50 -29.97 -12.26
N LYS A 43 -12.57 -29.33 -11.82
CA LYS A 43 -13.92 -29.64 -12.29
C LYS A 43 -14.13 -29.34 -13.77
N ARG A 44 -13.56 -28.22 -14.23
CA ARG A 44 -13.62 -27.77 -15.63
C ARG A 44 -12.51 -28.38 -16.49
N PHE A 45 -11.36 -28.70 -15.89
CA PHE A 45 -10.17 -29.23 -16.55
C PHE A 45 -9.71 -30.51 -15.84
N PRO A 46 -10.30 -31.67 -16.17
CA PRO A 46 -9.99 -32.93 -15.51
C PRO A 46 -8.49 -33.23 -15.54
N PRO A 47 -7.92 -33.80 -14.46
CA PRO A 47 -6.49 -34.10 -14.37
C PRO A 47 -6.04 -35.13 -15.41
N ASP A 48 -6.94 -35.99 -15.88
CA ASP A 48 -6.68 -37.02 -16.88
C ASP A 48 -6.59 -36.45 -18.32
N LEU A 49 -7.04 -35.21 -18.53
CA LEU A 49 -6.95 -34.54 -19.83
C LEU A 49 -5.56 -33.92 -20.01
N ASP A 50 -4.94 -34.16 -21.18
CA ASP A 50 -3.63 -33.58 -21.50
C ASP A 50 -3.64 -32.06 -21.33
N HIS A 51 -2.55 -31.54 -20.74
CA HIS A 51 -2.46 -30.13 -20.36
C HIS A 51 -2.46 -29.15 -21.55
N ASN A 52 -2.20 -29.63 -22.77
CA ASN A 52 -2.24 -28.83 -23.99
C ASN A 52 -3.56 -28.96 -24.75
N THR A 53 -4.44 -29.85 -24.30
CA THR A 53 -5.74 -30.10 -24.94
C THR A 53 -6.83 -29.44 -24.11
N ASP A 54 -7.58 -28.53 -24.71
CA ASP A 54 -8.70 -27.86 -24.05
C ASP A 54 -9.96 -28.77 -24.07
N PRO A 55 -10.77 -28.78 -23.00
CA PRO A 55 -12.03 -29.51 -22.97
C PRO A 55 -13.00 -28.98 -24.04
N THR A 56 -13.94 -29.82 -24.46
CA THR A 56 -15.00 -29.39 -25.37
C THR A 56 -15.91 -28.35 -24.70
N GLU A 57 -16.45 -27.43 -25.49
CA GLU A 57 -17.38 -26.40 -24.99
C GLU A 57 -18.62 -27.02 -24.33
N ALA A 58 -19.12 -28.13 -24.88
CA ALA A 58 -20.21 -28.90 -24.30
C ALA A 58 -19.88 -29.44 -22.90
N HIS A 59 -18.64 -29.87 -22.65
CA HIS A 59 -18.20 -30.28 -21.32
C HIS A 59 -18.21 -29.08 -20.36
N LEU A 60 -17.62 -27.95 -20.75
CA LEU A 60 -17.55 -26.74 -19.91
C LEU A 60 -18.93 -26.17 -19.58
N ALA A 61 -19.88 -26.22 -20.51
CA ALA A 61 -21.26 -25.77 -20.28
C ALA A 61 -22.04 -26.67 -19.33
N ALA A 62 -21.67 -27.96 -19.24
CA ALA A 62 -22.29 -28.92 -18.34
C ALA A 62 -21.73 -28.88 -16.91
N VAL A 63 -20.60 -28.20 -16.68
CA VAL A 63 -19.98 -28.12 -15.35
C VAL A 63 -20.72 -27.13 -14.44
N ASP A 64 -21.32 -27.65 -13.37
CA ASP A 64 -21.86 -26.84 -12.28
C ASP A 64 -20.85 -26.71 -11.13
N ASP A 65 -20.23 -25.54 -11.01
CA ASP A 65 -19.24 -25.23 -9.97
C ASP A 65 -19.79 -25.29 -8.53
N SER A 66 -21.11 -25.19 -8.35
CA SER A 66 -21.75 -25.17 -7.02
C SER A 66 -21.91 -26.56 -6.40
N LEU A 67 -21.94 -27.60 -7.21
CA LEU A 67 -22.10 -28.97 -6.72
C LEU A 67 -20.80 -29.53 -6.12
N PRO A 68 -20.87 -30.34 -5.06
CA PRO A 68 -19.74 -31.13 -4.58
C PRO A 68 -19.19 -32.06 -5.67
N ASP A 69 -17.88 -32.26 -5.68
CA ASP A 69 -17.24 -33.22 -6.58
C ASP A 69 -17.27 -34.62 -5.94
N PRO A 70 -17.52 -35.68 -6.72
CA PRO A 70 -17.46 -37.04 -6.20
C PRO A 70 -16.03 -37.35 -5.74
N GLU A 71 -15.90 -37.90 -4.52
CA GLU A 71 -14.61 -38.32 -3.99
C GLU A 71 -14.07 -39.48 -4.85
N PRO A 72 -12.81 -39.43 -5.32
CA PRO A 72 -12.22 -40.53 -6.05
C PRO A 72 -12.15 -41.77 -5.15
N GLU A 73 -12.81 -42.85 -5.56
CA GLU A 73 -12.76 -44.11 -4.83
C GLU A 73 -11.32 -44.65 -4.83
N HIS A 74 -10.81 -44.97 -3.65
CA HIS A 74 -9.52 -45.64 -3.54
C HIS A 74 -9.67 -47.07 -4.10
N PRO A 75 -8.74 -47.55 -4.96
CA PRO A 75 -8.80 -48.93 -5.45
C PRO A 75 -8.91 -49.91 -4.28
N ASP A 76 -9.88 -50.84 -4.35
CA ASP A 76 -10.10 -51.87 -3.34
C ASP A 76 -9.41 -53.17 -3.77
N PRO A 77 -8.46 -53.72 -2.98
CA PRO A 77 -7.79 -54.97 -3.30
C PRO A 77 -8.72 -56.19 -3.32
N ALA A 78 -9.93 -56.10 -2.72
CA ALA A 78 -10.89 -57.21 -2.71
C ALA A 78 -11.69 -57.35 -4.02
N LEU A 79 -11.79 -56.29 -4.82
CA LEU A 79 -12.63 -56.25 -6.03
C LEU A 79 -11.85 -56.48 -7.33
N LEU A 80 -10.52 -56.33 -7.29
CA LEU A 80 -9.66 -56.32 -8.47
C LEU A 80 -8.64 -57.46 -8.42
N SER A 81 -8.25 -58.00 -9.58
CA SER A 81 -7.10 -58.89 -9.65
C SER A 81 -5.82 -58.16 -9.24
N GLN A 82 -4.78 -58.87 -8.81
CA GLN A 82 -3.53 -58.24 -8.34
C GLN A 82 -2.90 -57.29 -9.39
N GLU A 83 -2.97 -57.65 -10.67
CA GLU A 83 -2.48 -56.80 -11.77
C GLU A 83 -3.36 -55.56 -11.99
N GLN A 84 -4.68 -55.72 -11.94
CA GLN A 84 -5.63 -54.62 -12.06
C GLN A 84 -5.53 -53.65 -10.89
N PHE A 85 -5.37 -54.17 -9.67
CA PHE A 85 -5.17 -53.36 -8.46
C PHE A 85 -3.90 -52.53 -8.57
N LYS A 86 -2.78 -53.14 -9.00
CA LYS A 86 -1.52 -52.42 -9.20
C LYS A 86 -1.66 -51.30 -10.23
N ALA A 87 -2.29 -51.57 -11.38
CA ALA A 87 -2.53 -50.56 -12.40
C ALA A 87 -3.46 -49.44 -11.93
N ALA A 88 -4.52 -49.77 -11.17
CA ALA A 88 -5.44 -48.80 -10.60
C ALA A 88 -4.77 -47.92 -9.53
N MET A 89 -3.91 -48.51 -8.68
CA MET A 89 -3.11 -47.77 -7.71
C MET A 89 -2.11 -46.83 -8.38
N GLU A 90 -1.40 -47.28 -9.42
CA GLU A 90 -0.47 -46.43 -10.18
C GLU A 90 -1.19 -45.26 -10.85
N ALA A 91 -2.37 -45.49 -11.42
CA ALA A 91 -3.20 -44.44 -11.99
C ALA A 91 -3.69 -43.44 -10.92
N PHE A 92 -4.09 -43.93 -9.75
CA PHE A 92 -4.53 -43.10 -8.62
C PHE A 92 -3.39 -42.22 -8.09
N GLU A 93 -2.20 -42.79 -7.87
CA GLU A 93 -1.01 -42.07 -7.42
C GLU A 93 -0.58 -41.01 -8.44
N LYS A 94 -0.56 -41.38 -9.73
CA LYS A 94 -0.26 -40.44 -10.82
C LYS A 94 -1.23 -39.26 -10.82
N ARG A 95 -2.54 -39.53 -10.68
CA ARG A 95 -3.57 -38.50 -10.60
C ARG A 95 -3.38 -37.58 -9.39
N GLN A 96 -3.05 -38.12 -8.21
CA GLN A 96 -2.75 -37.32 -7.01
C GLN A 96 -1.52 -36.43 -7.21
N ALA A 97 -0.46 -36.97 -7.82
CA ALA A 97 0.75 -36.22 -8.14
C ALA A 97 0.47 -35.06 -9.11
N ASP A 98 -0.31 -35.31 -10.17
CA ASP A 98 -0.69 -34.29 -11.15
C ASP A 98 -1.58 -33.20 -10.51
N ILE A 99 -2.53 -33.58 -9.65
CA ILE A 99 -3.36 -32.62 -8.90
C ILE A 99 -2.48 -31.72 -8.01
N SER A 100 -1.57 -32.32 -7.24
CA SER A 100 -0.65 -31.58 -6.35
C SER A 100 0.25 -30.63 -7.13
N PHE A 101 0.87 -31.12 -8.22
CA PHE A 101 1.75 -30.35 -9.08
C PHE A 101 1.03 -29.13 -9.69
N ARG A 102 -0.17 -29.34 -10.26
CA ARG A 102 -0.96 -28.28 -10.89
C ARG A 102 -1.54 -27.30 -9.87
N SER A 103 -1.96 -27.77 -8.69
CA SER A 103 -2.39 -26.90 -7.58
C SER A 103 -1.26 -25.94 -7.17
N ALA A 104 -0.02 -26.44 -7.07
CA ALA A 104 1.14 -25.61 -6.77
C ALA A 104 1.42 -24.57 -7.88
N GLN A 105 1.24 -24.94 -9.15
CA GLN A 105 1.38 -24.01 -10.27
C GLN A 105 0.30 -22.91 -10.25
N ILE A 106 -0.97 -23.26 -10.00
CA ILE A 106 -2.08 -22.30 -9.87
C ILE A 106 -1.78 -21.33 -8.72
N LYS A 107 -1.39 -21.85 -7.55
CA LYS A 107 -1.03 -21.03 -6.37
C LYS A 107 0.10 -20.04 -6.70
N ARG A 108 1.16 -20.49 -7.37
CA ARG A 108 2.27 -19.63 -7.80
C ARG A 108 1.82 -18.58 -8.82
N TRP A 109 1.00 -18.96 -9.80
CA TRP A 109 0.50 -18.06 -10.83
C TRP A 109 -0.37 -16.94 -10.23
N LEU A 110 -1.33 -17.30 -9.36
CA LEU A 110 -2.19 -16.33 -8.67
C LEU A 110 -1.39 -15.39 -7.77
N SER A 111 -0.46 -15.94 -6.99
CA SER A 111 0.41 -15.12 -6.12
C SER A 111 1.28 -14.16 -6.91
N TYR A 112 1.87 -14.62 -8.02
CA TYR A 112 2.69 -13.78 -8.90
C TYR A 112 1.85 -12.69 -9.56
N ARG A 113 0.66 -13.00 -10.06
CA ARG A 113 -0.21 -12.04 -10.74
C ARG A 113 -0.76 -10.99 -9.81
N HIS A 114 -1.31 -11.41 -8.67
CA HIS A 114 -1.74 -10.51 -7.61
C HIS A 114 -0.58 -9.64 -7.11
N GLY A 115 0.58 -10.27 -6.88
CA GLY A 115 1.81 -9.57 -6.53
C GLY A 115 2.17 -8.53 -7.58
N LYS A 116 2.12 -8.85 -8.88
CA LYS A 116 2.48 -7.93 -9.97
C LYS A 116 1.51 -6.77 -10.15
N GLU A 117 0.21 -6.99 -10.00
CA GLU A 117 -0.80 -5.93 -10.07
C GLU A 117 -0.74 -4.98 -8.88
N ASN A 118 -0.39 -5.51 -7.70
CA ASN A 118 -0.26 -4.72 -6.48
C ASN A 118 1.18 -4.20 -6.25
N ALA A 119 2.18 -4.76 -6.94
CA ALA A 119 3.59 -4.37 -6.82
C ALA A 119 3.89 -2.99 -7.43
N SER A 120 2.97 -2.38 -8.18
CA SER A 120 3.12 -0.96 -8.52
C SER A 120 2.95 -0.02 -7.31
N ALA A 121 2.58 -0.55 -6.14
CA ALA A 121 2.37 0.26 -4.94
C ALA A 121 3.25 -0.09 -3.71
N SER A 122 3.71 -1.33 -3.50
CA SER A 122 4.07 -1.71 -2.11
C SER A 122 5.37 -2.44 -1.75
N ALA A 123 6.14 -3.14 -2.60
CA ALA A 123 7.22 -3.97 -2.01
C ALA A 123 8.36 -4.44 -2.93
N ALA A 124 9.46 -3.68 -3.01
CA ALA A 124 10.74 -4.30 -3.28
C ALA A 124 11.87 -3.59 -2.51
N ASN A 125 12.19 -4.17 -1.35
CA ASN A 125 13.41 -4.08 -0.54
C ASN A 125 13.25 -3.42 0.84
N LEU A 126 13.03 -4.24 1.86
CA LEU A 126 13.52 -4.04 3.23
C LEU A 126 14.22 -5.35 3.62
N PRO A 127 15.33 -5.38 4.38
CA PRO A 127 16.08 -4.31 5.07
C PRO A 127 17.47 -4.10 4.40
N THR A 128 18.38 -3.23 4.87
CA THR A 128 19.47 -3.65 5.77
C THR A 128 20.29 -2.43 6.20
N ASP A 129 19.78 -1.73 7.20
CA ASP A 129 20.54 -0.96 8.20
C ASP A 129 21.35 0.29 7.72
N ASN A 130 22.06 1.05 8.55
CA ASN A 130 23.31 0.52 9.07
C ASN A 130 23.65 0.80 10.55
N SER A 131 22.78 1.44 11.35
CA SER A 131 22.73 1.03 12.78
C SER A 131 21.44 1.45 13.52
N ASP A 132 20.32 1.38 12.80
CA ASP A 132 18.94 1.13 13.26
C ASP A 132 18.56 1.26 14.77
N PRO A 133 17.49 2.01 15.15
CA PRO A 133 16.44 1.30 15.91
C PRO A 133 14.97 1.68 15.58
N MET A 134 14.53 1.48 14.34
CA MET A 134 13.52 0.49 13.93
C MET A 134 13.35 0.58 12.38
N PHE A 135 14.42 0.32 11.65
CA PHE A 135 15.07 1.03 10.54
C PHE A 135 14.33 2.16 9.80
N VAL A 136 14.48 3.43 10.16
CA VAL A 136 14.57 4.01 11.51
C VAL A 136 13.11 4.38 11.84
N LEU A 137 12.53 3.73 12.87
CA LEU A 137 11.10 3.36 13.01
C LEU A 137 10.23 3.49 11.76
N THR A 138 10.60 2.72 10.73
CA THR A 138 9.76 2.32 9.60
C THR A 138 10.04 3.13 8.33
N CYS A 139 11.29 3.54 8.07
CA CYS A 139 11.61 4.72 7.23
C CYS A 139 10.83 5.97 7.73
N ARG A 140 10.54 5.93 9.05
CA ARG A 140 9.59 6.68 9.91
C ARG A 140 8.08 6.52 9.67
N LEU A 141 7.65 5.35 9.21
CA LEU A 141 6.28 4.95 8.85
C LEU A 141 5.93 5.33 7.40
N LEU A 142 6.91 5.07 6.51
CA LEU A 142 6.77 4.82 5.06
C LEU A 142 6.28 5.93 4.11
N GLY A 143 6.62 7.20 4.35
CA GLY A 143 6.35 8.22 3.34
C GLY A 143 7.34 8.29 2.16
N LYS A 144 8.60 7.85 2.32
CA LYS A 144 9.66 7.98 1.29
C LYS A 144 10.69 6.84 1.33
N SER A 145 11.35 6.66 0.19
CA SER A 145 12.48 5.75 0.01
C SER A 145 13.68 6.19 0.86
N THR A 146 14.12 5.31 1.78
CA THR A 146 15.39 5.44 2.51
C THR A 146 16.62 5.34 1.61
N LYS A 147 16.45 4.94 0.36
CA LYS A 147 17.55 4.92 -0.60
C LYS A 147 17.87 6.36 -1.00
N LYS A 148 19.11 6.77 -0.72
CA LYS A 148 19.72 8.01 -1.24
C LYS A 148 19.41 8.11 -2.75
N PRO A 149 18.77 9.20 -3.23
CA PRO A 149 18.44 9.36 -4.64
C PRO A 149 19.66 9.13 -5.53
N ARG A 150 19.51 8.34 -6.59
CA ARG A 150 20.60 8.11 -7.55
C ARG A 150 20.71 9.30 -8.51
N LYS A 151 21.93 9.61 -8.96
CA LYS A 151 22.13 10.62 -10.03
C LYS A 151 21.37 10.15 -11.29
N PRO A 152 20.48 10.96 -11.86
CA PRO A 152 19.77 10.58 -13.07
C PRO A 152 20.78 10.47 -14.21
N ILE A 153 20.61 9.49 -15.08
CA ILE A 153 21.57 9.25 -16.17
C ILE A 153 21.30 10.25 -17.30
N PRO A 154 22.31 10.95 -17.86
CA PRO A 154 22.09 12.03 -18.82
C PRO A 154 21.23 11.66 -20.04
N TYR A 155 21.48 10.49 -20.66
CA TYR A 155 20.68 10.04 -21.82
C TYR A 155 19.21 9.78 -21.48
N ASN A 156 18.88 9.45 -20.23
CA ASN A 156 17.49 9.27 -19.79
C ASN A 156 16.77 10.62 -19.67
N LEU A 157 17.46 11.66 -19.19
CA LEU A 157 16.91 13.01 -19.17
C LEU A 157 16.70 13.54 -20.59
N TRP A 158 17.69 13.37 -21.46
CA TRP A 158 17.58 13.73 -22.88
C TRP A 158 16.42 13.00 -23.56
N GLY A 159 16.31 11.68 -23.36
CA GLY A 159 15.23 10.88 -23.96
C GLY A 159 13.84 11.28 -23.49
N ARG A 160 13.69 11.79 -22.26
CA ARG A 160 12.42 12.30 -21.72
C ARG A 160 11.95 13.58 -22.41
N GLU A 161 12.87 14.44 -22.82
CA GLU A 161 12.58 15.68 -23.55
C GLU A 161 12.46 15.44 -25.06
N ASN A 162 13.12 14.38 -25.56
CA ASN A 162 13.18 14.03 -26.98
C ASN A 162 12.38 12.76 -27.33
N LYS A 163 11.19 12.60 -26.72
CA LYS A 163 10.34 11.40 -26.88
C LYS A 163 10.04 11.09 -28.35
N GLY A 164 9.87 12.11 -29.20
CA GLY A 164 9.62 11.94 -30.62
C GLY A 164 10.78 11.27 -31.36
N ALA A 165 12.01 11.74 -31.12
CA ALA A 165 13.21 11.16 -31.73
C ALA A 165 13.43 9.71 -31.25
N VAL A 166 13.24 9.46 -29.95
CA VAL A 166 13.35 8.11 -29.37
C VAL A 166 12.30 7.17 -29.97
N LYS A 167 11.03 7.59 -30.03
CA LYS A 167 9.94 6.77 -30.59
C LYS A 167 10.18 6.45 -32.07
N ASN A 168 10.67 7.41 -32.85
CA ASN A 168 11.01 7.20 -34.25
C ASN A 168 12.20 6.25 -34.42
N GLY A 169 13.29 6.46 -33.64
CA GLY A 169 14.43 5.55 -33.64
C GLY A 169 14.05 4.13 -33.21
N TYR A 170 13.15 4.01 -32.24
CA TYR A 170 12.64 2.74 -31.77
C TYR A 170 11.78 2.04 -32.81
N ALA A 171 10.87 2.75 -33.48
CA ALA A 171 10.06 2.19 -34.56
C ALA A 171 10.91 1.64 -35.71
N LEU A 172 12.02 2.32 -36.05
CA LEU A 172 12.99 1.86 -37.05
C LEU A 172 13.75 0.61 -36.57
N ALA A 173 14.15 0.58 -35.29
CA ALA A 173 14.90 -0.54 -34.72
C ALA A 173 14.03 -1.79 -34.50
N ALA A 174 12.75 -1.62 -34.16
CA ALA A 174 11.84 -2.71 -33.80
C ALA A 174 11.41 -3.59 -34.98
N ARG A 175 11.62 -3.16 -36.24
CA ARG A 175 11.34 -3.93 -37.48
C ARG A 175 10.03 -4.75 -37.45
N GLY A 176 8.95 -4.18 -36.90
CA GLY A 176 7.64 -4.84 -36.83
C GLY A 176 7.40 -5.77 -35.63
N GLN A 177 8.26 -5.77 -34.62
CA GLN A 177 7.96 -6.44 -33.34
C GLN A 177 6.77 -5.76 -32.64
N SER A 178 5.78 -6.55 -32.25
CA SER A 178 4.56 -6.08 -31.59
C SER A 178 4.71 -5.82 -30.10
N GLN A 179 5.75 -6.36 -29.47
CA GLN A 179 6.01 -6.18 -28.04
C GLN A 179 7.04 -5.06 -27.78
N HIS A 180 6.70 -4.18 -26.85
CA HIS A 180 7.56 -3.08 -26.42
C HIS A 180 8.76 -3.59 -25.61
N ASP A 181 9.88 -3.83 -26.29
CA ASP A 181 11.18 -4.13 -25.67
C ASP A 181 11.84 -2.86 -25.08
N ILE A 182 11.84 -2.77 -23.75
CA ILE A 182 12.46 -1.70 -22.95
C ILE A 182 13.98 -1.64 -23.15
N GLY A 183 14.62 -2.80 -23.37
CA GLY A 183 16.06 -2.89 -23.61
C GLY A 183 16.44 -2.26 -24.94
N ALA A 184 15.68 -2.55 -25.99
CA ALA A 184 15.86 -1.94 -27.30
C ALA A 184 15.59 -0.42 -27.27
N GLU A 185 14.56 0.05 -26.56
CA GLU A 185 14.31 1.49 -26.38
C GLU A 185 15.48 2.18 -25.65
N THR A 186 16.04 1.53 -24.63
CA THR A 186 17.18 2.06 -23.88
C THR A 186 18.43 2.16 -24.76
N LYS A 187 18.71 1.15 -25.60
CA LYS A 187 19.80 1.19 -26.58
C LYS A 187 19.61 2.33 -27.59
N VAL A 188 18.39 2.48 -28.13
CA VAL A 188 18.07 3.59 -29.04
C VAL A 188 18.29 4.96 -28.37
N LYS A 189 17.90 5.13 -27.10
CA LYS A 189 18.19 6.37 -26.35
C LYS A 189 19.69 6.62 -26.24
N GLN A 190 20.46 5.59 -25.89
CA GLN A 190 21.92 5.69 -25.77
C GLN A 190 22.56 6.05 -27.11
N ASP A 191 22.18 5.39 -28.20
CA ASP A 191 22.72 5.63 -29.54
C ASP A 191 22.38 7.03 -30.06
N LEU A 192 21.13 7.48 -29.89
CA LEU A 192 20.72 8.82 -30.30
C LEU A 192 21.39 9.91 -29.46
N TYR A 193 21.60 9.66 -28.16
CA TYR A 193 22.33 10.56 -27.27
C TYR A 193 23.83 10.62 -27.61
N ALA A 194 24.44 9.47 -27.93
CA ALA A 194 25.84 9.38 -28.33
C ALA A 194 26.14 10.17 -29.61
N LYS A 195 25.15 10.29 -30.51
CA LYS A 195 25.23 11.11 -31.74
C LYS A 195 25.01 12.60 -31.53
N GLN A 196 24.61 13.04 -30.33
CA GLN A 196 24.44 14.47 -30.06
C GLN A 196 25.79 15.19 -30.02
N PRO A 197 25.82 16.49 -30.36
CA PRO A 197 27.01 17.32 -30.17
C PRO A 197 27.46 17.34 -28.70
N ASP A 198 28.76 17.50 -28.48
CA ASP A 198 29.33 17.53 -27.12
C ASP A 198 28.79 18.67 -26.26
N THR A 199 28.38 19.78 -26.88
CA THR A 199 27.70 20.90 -26.19
C THR A 199 26.39 20.45 -25.55
N VAL A 200 25.59 19.65 -26.27
CA VAL A 200 24.33 19.08 -25.78
C VAL A 200 24.61 18.05 -24.70
N LYS A 201 25.60 17.16 -24.89
CA LYS A 201 25.96 16.16 -23.88
C LYS A 201 26.37 16.80 -22.55
N LYS A 202 27.27 17.79 -22.59
CA LYS A 202 27.70 18.56 -21.42
C LYS A 202 26.53 19.27 -20.73
N GLN A 203 25.58 19.81 -21.51
CA GLN A 203 24.37 20.42 -20.97
C GLN A 203 23.52 19.41 -20.16
N TYR A 204 23.29 18.21 -20.70
CA TYR A 204 22.51 17.19 -19.99
C TYR A 204 23.24 16.57 -18.80
N GLU A 205 24.57 16.51 -18.83
CA GLU A 205 25.39 16.14 -17.67
C GLU A 205 25.24 17.15 -16.52
N LYS A 206 25.31 18.45 -16.83
CA LYS A 206 25.08 19.53 -15.86
C LYS A 206 23.64 19.51 -15.33
N MET A 207 22.65 19.26 -16.18
CA MET A 207 21.25 19.08 -15.76
C MET A 207 21.07 17.87 -14.85
N ALA A 208 21.73 16.74 -15.16
CA ALA A 208 21.69 15.54 -14.34
C ALA A 208 22.28 15.77 -12.95
N GLU A 209 23.39 16.51 -12.87
CA GLU A 209 24.01 16.90 -11.61
C GLU A 209 23.14 17.85 -10.79
N ARG A 210 22.58 18.89 -11.42
CA ARG A 210 21.64 19.81 -10.75
C ARG A 210 20.44 19.04 -10.19
N ALA A 211 19.81 18.20 -11.00
CA ALA A 211 18.68 17.38 -10.56
C ALA A 211 19.06 16.43 -9.42
N HIS A 212 20.26 15.85 -9.44
CA HIS A 212 20.74 15.02 -8.34
C HIS A 212 20.92 15.81 -7.04
N ASN A 213 21.53 16.99 -7.13
CA ASN A 213 21.73 17.86 -5.98
C ASN A 213 20.39 18.33 -5.39
N ASP A 214 19.42 18.67 -6.23
CA ASP A 214 18.07 19.05 -5.79
C ASP A 214 17.36 17.86 -5.12
N MET A 215 17.43 16.66 -5.70
CA MET A 215 16.90 15.44 -5.06
C MET A 215 17.59 15.12 -3.73
N LEU A 216 18.91 15.30 -3.62
CA LEU A 216 19.65 15.09 -2.38
C LEU A 216 19.28 16.12 -1.31
N LYS A 217 19.10 17.39 -1.68
CA LYS A 217 18.65 18.45 -0.77
C LYS A 217 17.26 18.14 -0.24
N GLU A 218 16.32 17.79 -1.12
CA GLU A 218 14.96 17.42 -0.73
C GLU A 218 14.98 16.18 0.17
N TRP A 219 15.73 15.14 -0.19
CA TRP A 219 15.87 13.93 0.61
C TRP A 219 16.42 14.20 2.01
N LYS A 220 17.50 14.99 2.12
CA LYS A 220 18.05 15.42 3.41
C LYS A 220 17.03 16.21 4.21
N LEU A 221 16.37 17.19 3.59
CA LEU A 221 15.34 18.00 4.25
C LEU A 221 14.20 17.14 4.78
N ASN A 222 13.74 16.13 4.04
CA ASN A 222 12.67 15.26 4.50
C ASN A 222 13.07 14.35 5.67
N LEU A 223 14.36 14.00 5.79
CA LEU A 223 14.88 13.21 6.90
C LEU A 223 15.08 14.06 8.17
N THR A 224 15.42 15.34 8.02
CA THR A 224 15.74 16.22 9.15
C THR A 224 14.60 17.15 9.54
N ARG A 225 13.59 17.35 8.68
CA ARG A 225 12.48 18.26 9.00
C ARG A 225 11.74 17.79 10.25
N PRO A 226 11.40 18.70 11.17
CA PRO A 226 10.49 18.36 12.26
C PRO A 226 9.13 17.95 11.70
N ALA A 227 8.36 17.22 12.52
CA ALA A 227 6.97 16.89 12.18
C ALA A 227 6.17 18.19 11.97
N SER A 228 5.25 18.17 11.00
CA SER A 228 4.38 19.32 10.74
C SER A 228 3.53 19.62 11.97
N THR A 229 3.52 20.88 12.38
CA THR A 229 2.65 21.39 13.46
C THR A 229 1.33 21.95 12.93
N ASP A 230 1.17 21.97 11.61
CA ASP A 230 -0.03 22.45 10.94
C ASP A 230 -1.26 21.56 11.24
N PRO A 231 -2.40 22.14 11.65
CA PRO A 231 -3.62 21.40 11.97
C PRO A 231 -4.11 20.48 10.84
N GLU A 232 -4.07 20.91 9.58
CA GLU A 232 -4.52 20.09 8.44
C GLU A 232 -3.65 18.85 8.28
N SER A 233 -2.33 19.05 8.32
CA SER A 233 -1.36 17.96 8.27
C SER A 233 -1.54 16.95 9.41
N ARG A 234 -1.84 17.43 10.62
CA ARG A 234 -2.09 16.57 11.80
C ARG A 234 -3.39 15.78 11.66
N GLN A 235 -4.48 16.40 11.18
CA GLN A 235 -5.74 15.69 10.99
C GLN A 235 -5.60 14.55 9.99
N VAL A 236 -4.89 14.77 8.87
CA VAL A 236 -4.63 13.70 7.88
C VAL A 236 -3.90 12.52 8.52
N CYS A 237 -2.92 12.78 9.40
CA CYS A 237 -2.24 11.72 10.15
C CYS A 237 -3.17 11.00 11.14
N ILE A 238 -4.04 11.74 11.84
CA ILE A 238 -5.03 11.17 12.77
C ILE A 238 -6.00 10.28 12.00
N ASP A 239 -6.60 10.76 10.92
CA ASP A 239 -7.55 9.99 10.11
C ASP A 239 -6.92 8.71 9.53
N GLY A 240 -5.64 8.77 9.17
CA GLY A 240 -4.91 7.63 8.64
C GLY A 240 -4.43 6.61 9.68
N ILE A 241 -4.43 6.94 10.98
CA ILE A 241 -3.70 6.15 11.98
C ILE A 241 -4.26 4.74 12.15
N ALA A 242 -5.58 4.57 12.10
CA ALA A 242 -6.22 3.26 12.24
C ALA A 242 -5.82 2.34 11.08
N SER A 243 -5.96 2.81 9.84
CA SER A 243 -5.57 2.06 8.64
C SER A 243 -4.09 1.67 8.61
N PHE A 244 -3.25 2.50 9.24
CA PHE A 244 -1.82 2.32 9.29
C PHE A 244 -1.38 1.37 10.43
N MET A 245 -1.88 1.59 11.66
CA MET A 245 -1.44 0.85 12.84
C MET A 245 -2.15 -0.48 13.04
N GLN A 246 -3.42 -0.62 12.62
CA GLN A 246 -4.18 -1.85 12.85
C GLN A 246 -3.48 -3.10 12.28
N PRO A 247 -2.98 -3.10 11.01
CA PRO A 247 -2.26 -4.26 10.48
C PRO A 247 -0.99 -4.60 11.26
N ILE A 248 -0.32 -3.59 11.84
CA ILE A 248 0.88 -3.81 12.67
C ILE A 248 0.50 -4.49 13.98
N LEU A 249 -0.57 -4.03 14.63
CA LEU A 249 -1.09 -4.63 15.85
C LEU A 249 -1.53 -6.07 15.60
N ASP A 250 -2.21 -6.33 14.48
CA ASP A 250 -2.63 -7.68 14.08
C ASP A 250 -1.44 -8.62 13.90
N LEU A 251 -0.35 -8.16 13.27
CA LEU A 251 0.88 -8.95 13.16
C LEU A 251 1.51 -9.22 14.53
N VAL A 252 1.50 -8.25 15.45
CA VAL A 252 2.00 -8.48 16.82
C VAL A 252 1.20 -9.60 17.48
N VAL A 253 -0.13 -9.57 17.40
CA VAL A 253 -0.97 -10.65 17.96
C VAL A 253 -0.72 -11.98 17.26
N GLU A 254 -0.62 -11.99 15.93
CA GLU A 254 -0.38 -13.20 15.15
C GLU A 254 0.93 -13.88 15.56
N PHE A 255 2.02 -13.11 15.67
CA PHE A 255 3.34 -13.67 15.96
C PHE A 255 3.60 -13.94 17.45
N THR A 256 2.98 -13.18 18.35
CA THR A 256 3.24 -13.32 19.80
C THR A 256 2.14 -14.07 20.53
N GLY A 257 0.95 -14.17 19.95
CA GLY A 257 -0.26 -14.65 20.62
C GLY A 257 -0.78 -13.73 21.73
N MET A 258 -0.18 -12.53 21.90
CA MET A 258 -0.56 -11.58 22.96
C MET A 258 -1.50 -10.50 22.39
N PRO A 259 -2.75 -10.39 22.88
CA PRO A 259 -3.62 -9.28 22.53
C PRO A 259 -2.97 -7.95 22.88
N VAL A 260 -3.11 -6.95 22.00
CA VAL A 260 -2.48 -5.65 22.14
C VAL A 260 -3.52 -4.54 21.93
N THR A 261 -3.35 -3.43 22.65
CA THR A 261 -4.16 -2.23 22.47
C THR A 261 -3.23 -1.03 22.35
N LEU A 262 -3.43 -0.22 21.31
CA LEU A 262 -2.77 1.07 21.16
C LEU A 262 -3.72 2.16 21.64
N LEU A 263 -3.28 2.98 22.59
CA LEU A 263 -4.00 4.16 23.07
C LEU A 263 -3.25 5.41 22.62
N MET A 264 -3.96 6.33 21.97
CA MET A 264 -3.44 7.66 21.64
C MET A 264 -4.49 8.72 21.96
N GLY A 265 -4.05 9.94 22.26
CA GLY A 265 -4.97 11.04 22.47
C GLY A 265 -4.29 12.39 22.45
N GLY A 266 -5.10 13.44 22.25
CA GLY A 266 -4.63 14.82 22.14
C GLY A 266 -5.69 15.74 21.51
N PRO A 267 -5.35 17.01 21.26
CA PRO A 267 -6.23 17.95 20.58
C PRO A 267 -6.45 17.50 19.14
N GLU A 268 -7.70 17.21 18.79
CA GLU A 268 -8.05 16.82 17.43
C GLU A 268 -8.56 18.03 16.61
N PRO A 269 -7.89 18.37 15.49
CA PRO A 269 -8.25 19.52 14.68
C PRO A 269 -9.69 19.54 14.15
N ALA A 270 -10.19 18.42 13.63
CA ALA A 270 -11.57 18.27 13.13
C ALA A 270 -12.61 18.37 14.24
N ALA A 271 -12.25 17.96 15.46
CA ALA A 271 -13.09 18.11 16.64
C ALA A 271 -12.93 19.48 17.32
N LYS A 272 -12.53 20.52 16.57
CA LYS A 272 -12.33 21.90 17.06
C LYS A 272 -11.33 21.96 18.21
N GLY A 273 -10.26 21.18 18.12
CA GLY A 273 -9.20 21.14 19.13
C GLY A 273 -9.58 20.45 20.43
N ARG A 274 -10.73 19.76 20.47
CA ARG A 274 -11.16 18.98 21.63
C ARG A 274 -10.18 17.82 21.88
N MET A 275 -9.96 17.50 23.15
CA MET A 275 -9.22 16.31 23.52
C MET A 275 -10.03 15.05 23.22
N ASN A 276 -9.51 14.22 22.33
CA ASN A 276 -10.07 12.92 22.02
C ASN A 276 -9.04 11.81 22.29
N ILE A 277 -9.56 10.62 22.54
CA ILE A 277 -8.82 9.40 22.77
C ILE A 277 -9.27 8.40 21.70
N ILE A 278 -8.28 7.87 20.99
CA ILE A 278 -8.44 6.82 19.97
C ILE A 278 -7.77 5.58 20.53
N ALA A 279 -8.50 4.48 20.59
CA ALA A 279 -7.94 3.18 20.93
C ALA A 279 -8.14 2.19 19.77
N LEU A 280 -7.05 1.54 19.39
CA LEU A 280 -7.04 0.46 18.41
C LEU A 280 -6.78 -0.85 19.14
N HIS A 281 -7.57 -1.87 18.86
CA HIS A 281 -7.51 -3.14 19.55
C HIS A 281 -7.17 -4.25 18.57
N SER A 282 -6.23 -5.11 18.93
CA SER A 282 -5.98 -6.35 18.21
C SER A 282 -5.96 -7.53 19.17
N GLY A 283 -6.53 -8.64 18.72
CA GLY A 283 -6.82 -9.80 19.54
C GLY A 283 -8.25 -9.78 20.09
N VAL A 284 -8.78 -10.98 20.31
CA VAL A 284 -10.17 -11.20 20.70
C VAL A 284 -10.27 -12.25 21.80
N THR A 285 -11.35 -12.19 22.58
CA THR A 285 -11.68 -13.20 23.58
C THR A 285 -11.85 -14.60 22.97
N LYS A 286 -11.62 -15.63 23.79
CA LYS A 286 -11.95 -17.03 23.42
C LYS A 286 -13.46 -17.24 23.48
N GLY A 287 -13.95 -18.23 22.73
CA GLY A 287 -15.39 -18.54 22.64
C GLY A 287 -16.00 -18.21 21.27
N PRO A 288 -17.32 -18.47 21.11
CA PRO A 288 -18.06 -18.32 19.86
C PRO A 288 -18.31 -16.85 19.49
N VAL A 289 -18.40 -15.97 20.49
CA VAL A 289 -18.52 -14.52 20.30
C VAL A 289 -17.14 -13.92 20.54
N LYS A 290 -16.50 -13.48 19.47
CA LYS A 290 -15.20 -12.80 19.52
C LYS A 290 -15.44 -11.33 19.82
N MET A 291 -14.88 -10.86 20.94
CA MET A 291 -14.92 -9.45 21.34
C MET A 291 -13.50 -8.95 21.52
N ASN A 292 -13.22 -7.75 21.05
CA ASN A 292 -11.94 -7.08 21.32
C ASN A 292 -11.91 -6.57 22.79
N PHE A 293 -10.78 -5.98 23.22
CA PHE A 293 -10.65 -5.48 24.60
C PHE A 293 -11.65 -4.36 24.94
N GLY A 294 -11.88 -3.41 24.03
CA GLY A 294 -12.84 -2.32 24.23
C GLY A 294 -14.29 -2.80 24.34
N GLU A 295 -14.66 -3.86 23.61
CA GLU A 295 -15.97 -4.49 23.68
C GLU A 295 -16.15 -5.37 24.92
N ALA A 296 -15.18 -6.24 25.21
CA ALA A 296 -15.28 -7.20 26.31
C ALA A 296 -15.28 -6.51 27.69
N GLU A 297 -14.55 -5.41 27.82
CA GLU A 297 -14.41 -4.65 29.06
C GLU A 297 -14.98 -3.23 28.94
N GLN A 298 -16.04 -3.04 28.15
CA GLN A 298 -16.58 -1.71 27.80
C GLN A 298 -16.78 -0.79 29.04
N GLU A 299 -17.45 -1.29 30.08
CA GLU A 299 -17.68 -0.52 31.30
C GLU A 299 -16.36 -0.17 32.01
N GLY A 300 -15.46 -1.13 32.18
CA GLY A 300 -14.16 -0.92 32.82
C GLY A 300 -13.26 0.03 32.01
N PHE A 301 -13.30 -0.08 30.68
CA PHE A 301 -12.57 0.77 29.77
C PHE A 301 -13.02 2.23 29.91
N HIS A 302 -14.33 2.49 29.82
CA HIS A 302 -14.86 3.85 29.92
C HIS A 302 -14.83 4.44 31.34
N SER A 303 -15.03 3.63 32.38
CA SER A 303 -15.06 4.12 33.77
C SER A 303 -13.68 4.23 34.42
N LYS A 304 -12.69 3.44 33.97
CA LYS A 304 -11.35 3.39 34.59
C LYS A 304 -10.24 3.79 33.64
N VAL A 305 -10.19 3.23 32.43
CA VAL A 305 -9.06 3.45 31.51
C VAL A 305 -9.11 4.86 30.90
N VAL A 306 -10.27 5.25 30.34
CA VAL A 306 -10.46 6.56 29.70
C VAL A 306 -10.21 7.73 30.67
N PRO A 307 -10.73 7.74 31.92
CA PRO A 307 -10.47 8.83 32.86
C PRO A 307 -9.00 8.91 33.25
N VAL A 308 -8.35 7.78 33.54
CA VAL A 308 -6.91 7.76 33.88
C VAL A 308 -6.06 8.32 32.73
N PHE A 309 -6.35 7.95 31.49
CA PHE A 309 -5.64 8.48 30.33
C PHE A 309 -6.00 9.96 30.06
N SER A 310 -7.26 10.37 30.29
CA SER A 310 -7.68 11.78 30.22
C SER A 310 -6.92 12.66 31.20
N ASP A 311 -6.70 12.17 32.43
CA ASP A 311 -5.91 12.84 33.46
C ASP A 311 -4.46 13.02 33.07
N PHE A 312 -3.90 12.05 32.35
CA PHE A 312 -2.58 12.15 31.75
C PHE A 312 -2.55 13.22 30.65
N LEU A 313 -3.51 13.21 29.72
CA LEU A 313 -3.59 14.22 28.64
C LEU A 313 -3.73 15.65 29.17
N ARG A 314 -4.41 15.84 30.31
CA ARG A 314 -4.50 17.15 31.02
C ARG A 314 -3.14 17.70 31.45
N LYS A 315 -2.15 16.83 31.68
CA LYS A 315 -0.79 17.22 32.04
C LYS A 315 0.07 17.48 30.80
N CYS A 316 -0.32 16.92 29.65
CA CYS A 316 0.39 17.06 28.38
C CYS A 316 -0.02 18.28 27.56
N PHE A 317 -1.28 18.72 27.66
CA PHE A 317 -1.85 19.75 26.80
C PHE A 317 -2.60 20.83 27.58
N THR A 318 -2.41 22.07 27.16
CA THR A 318 -3.12 23.26 27.66
C THR A 318 -4.38 23.55 26.84
N ARG A 319 -5.19 24.52 27.29
CA ARG A 319 -6.36 24.98 26.52
C ARG A 319 -5.94 25.74 25.26
N GLU A 320 -4.81 26.41 25.32
CA GLU A 320 -4.20 27.16 24.23
C GLU A 320 -3.76 26.21 23.12
N ASP A 321 -3.23 25.03 23.47
CA ASP A 321 -2.88 23.98 22.50
C ASP A 321 -4.12 23.48 21.74
N GLY A 322 -5.25 23.30 22.45
CA GLY A 322 -6.53 22.96 21.84
C GLY A 322 -6.97 24.02 20.82
N LYS A 323 -6.96 25.30 21.22
CA LYS A 323 -7.32 26.41 20.33
C LYS A 323 -6.40 26.52 19.11
N ALA A 324 -5.10 26.30 19.29
CA ALA A 324 -4.12 26.35 18.22
C ALA A 324 -4.26 25.16 17.23
N ALA A 325 -4.86 24.05 17.67
CA ALA A 325 -5.10 22.89 16.84
C ALA A 325 -6.37 22.98 15.98
N VAL A 326 -7.23 23.98 16.16
CA VAL A 326 -8.52 24.10 15.45
C VAL A 326 -8.32 24.25 13.94
N LEU A 327 -9.05 23.46 13.14
CA LEU A 327 -9.13 23.67 11.69
C LEU A 327 -9.93 24.95 11.35
N PRO A 328 -9.49 25.76 10.37
CA PRO A 328 -10.27 26.92 9.92
C PRO A 328 -11.63 26.56 9.32
N VAL A 329 -11.75 25.34 8.79
CA VAL A 329 -12.96 24.82 8.14
C VAL A 329 -13.56 23.74 9.03
N ASP A 330 -14.87 23.83 9.28
CA ASP A 330 -15.60 22.79 9.99
C ASP A 330 -15.51 21.46 9.21
N SER A 331 -14.93 20.44 9.85
CA SER A 331 -14.81 19.08 9.33
C SER A 331 -15.28 18.08 10.39
N VAL A 332 -15.75 16.91 9.94
CA VAL A 332 -16.15 15.82 10.85
C VAL A 332 -14.98 14.85 10.98
N PRO A 333 -14.56 14.47 12.21
CA PRO A 333 -13.56 13.43 12.43
C PRO A 333 -13.90 12.14 11.68
N LEU A 334 -13.04 11.67 10.76
CA LEU A 334 -13.32 10.46 9.99
C LEU A 334 -13.36 9.22 10.88
N LEU A 335 -12.56 9.21 11.95
CA LEU A 335 -12.53 8.12 12.93
C LEU A 335 -13.83 7.94 13.70
N SER A 336 -14.67 8.99 13.80
CA SER A 336 -15.99 8.89 14.44
C SER A 336 -17.02 8.10 13.61
N ILE A 337 -16.71 7.85 12.33
CA ILE A 337 -17.58 7.14 11.38
C ILE A 337 -17.18 5.65 11.29
N LEU A 338 -15.98 5.29 11.73
CA LEU A 338 -15.50 3.91 11.69
C LEU A 338 -16.30 3.01 12.65
N ASP A 339 -16.34 1.71 12.33
CA ASP A 339 -17.04 0.73 13.17
C ASP A 339 -16.41 0.73 14.58
N PRO A 340 -17.20 0.91 15.66
CA PRO A 340 -16.73 0.81 17.03
C PRO A 340 -15.96 -0.50 17.34
N LYS A 341 -16.17 -1.54 16.52
CA LYS A 341 -15.41 -2.81 16.60
C LYS A 341 -13.95 -2.70 16.18
N GLU A 342 -13.64 -1.74 15.31
CA GLU A 342 -12.29 -1.50 14.80
C GLU A 342 -11.59 -0.42 15.63
N VAL A 343 -12.32 0.65 15.98
CA VAL A 343 -11.76 1.83 16.64
C VAL A 343 -12.67 2.29 17.77
N THR A 344 -12.14 2.33 18.99
CA THR A 344 -12.81 3.00 20.11
C THR A 344 -12.44 4.49 20.07
N TYR A 345 -13.40 5.33 19.70
CA TYR A 345 -13.25 6.77 19.64
C TYR A 345 -14.08 7.44 20.75
N CYS A 346 -13.42 8.14 21.67
CA CYS A 346 -14.10 8.78 22.80
C CYS A 346 -13.48 10.14 23.15
N ALA A 347 -14.32 11.04 23.66
CA ALA A 347 -13.83 12.31 24.19
C ALA A 347 -13.11 12.09 25.52
N ALA A 348 -12.05 12.86 25.77
CA ALA A 348 -11.43 12.89 27.09
C ALA A 348 -12.42 13.44 28.13
N SER A 349 -12.41 12.86 29.32
CA SER A 349 -13.29 13.22 30.43
C SER A 349 -12.71 14.35 31.29
N GLY A 350 -13.57 15.13 31.95
CA GLY A 350 -13.21 16.13 32.98
C GLY A 350 -13.56 17.58 32.64
N ASP A 351 -13.87 18.37 33.67
CA ASP A 351 -14.44 19.74 33.57
C ASP A 351 -13.55 20.77 32.86
N ASN A 352 -12.25 20.50 32.75
CA ASN A 352 -11.29 21.46 32.22
C ASN A 352 -11.34 21.61 30.70
N PHE A 353 -12.00 20.72 29.96
CA PHE A 353 -12.01 20.72 28.50
C PHE A 353 -13.18 21.47 27.85
N GLY A 354 -13.99 22.16 28.67
CA GLY A 354 -15.23 22.76 28.22
C GLY A 354 -16.32 21.70 28.09
N SER A 355 -17.55 22.04 28.47
CA SER A 355 -18.69 21.17 28.27
C SER A 355 -18.74 20.79 26.79
N SER A 356 -18.81 19.48 26.49
CA SER A 356 -19.26 19.03 25.17
C SER A 356 -20.50 19.86 24.85
N PRO A 357 -20.63 20.49 23.67
CA PRO A 357 -21.92 21.01 23.27
C PRO A 357 -22.87 19.82 23.35
N GLU A 358 -23.74 19.81 24.36
CA GLU A 358 -24.78 18.80 24.43
C GLU A 358 -25.50 18.86 23.09
N PRO A 359 -25.75 17.72 22.42
CA PRO A 359 -26.61 17.73 21.27
C PRO A 359 -27.92 18.36 21.74
N SER A 360 -28.14 19.61 21.30
CA SER A 360 -29.32 20.40 21.63
C SER A 360 -30.51 19.47 21.55
N SER A 361 -31.07 19.16 22.71
CA SER A 361 -32.23 18.29 22.83
C SER A 361 -33.35 19.01 22.09
N ALA A 362 -33.51 18.65 20.81
CA ALA A 362 -34.58 19.13 19.98
C ALA A 362 -35.87 18.85 20.73
N SER A 363 -36.50 19.94 21.14
CA SER A 363 -37.69 19.99 21.96
C SER A 363 -38.75 19.08 21.33
N LYS A 364 -39.05 17.96 21.98
CA LYS A 364 -40.20 17.11 21.63
C LYS A 364 -41.47 17.79 22.13
N ASP A 365 -41.81 18.95 21.55
CA ASP A 365 -43.16 19.47 21.61
C ASP A 365 -43.96 18.92 20.43
N LEU A 366 -44.53 17.73 20.62
CA LEU A 366 -45.65 17.26 19.82
C LEU A 366 -46.96 17.65 20.54
N PRO A 367 -47.83 18.47 19.93
CA PRO A 367 -49.17 18.67 20.45
C PRO A 367 -50.04 17.43 20.20
N ALA A 368 -50.78 17.03 21.23
CA ALA A 368 -51.72 15.92 21.21
C ALA A 368 -52.80 16.10 20.12
N LYS A 369 -52.93 15.09 19.25
CA LYS A 369 -54.06 14.92 18.35
C LYS A 369 -55.28 14.44 19.16
N SER A 370 -56.37 15.21 19.13
CA SER A 370 -57.73 14.68 19.37
C SER A 370 -58.70 15.15 18.28
N ALA A 371 -59.27 14.13 17.62
CA ALA A 371 -60.51 13.98 16.86
C ALA A 371 -61.05 15.05 15.86
N PRO A 372 -61.69 14.60 14.74
CA PRO A 372 -62.14 15.46 13.65
C PRO A 372 -63.65 15.80 13.75
N LYS A 373 -64.03 17.00 13.27
CA LYS A 373 -65.40 17.28 12.83
C LYS A 373 -65.42 18.01 11.49
N ASN A 374 -66.23 17.43 10.60
CA ASN A 374 -66.66 17.87 9.28
C ASN A 374 -66.98 19.37 9.18
N ALA A 375 -66.67 20.01 8.05
CA ALA A 375 -67.67 20.29 7.00
C ALA A 375 -67.18 21.34 5.96
N SER A 376 -67.21 20.93 4.69
CA SER A 376 -67.76 21.63 3.51
C SER A 376 -67.16 22.95 2.95
N LYS A 377 -66.93 22.88 1.61
CA LYS A 377 -67.08 23.94 0.56
C LYS A 377 -66.01 25.05 0.59
N LYS A 378 -65.40 25.54 -0.50
CA LYS A 378 -65.60 25.51 -1.97
C LYS A 378 -64.26 25.99 -2.64
N PRO A 379 -64.12 25.96 -3.98
CA PRO A 379 -62.87 26.12 -4.72
C PRO A 379 -62.58 27.57 -5.12
N VAL A 380 -61.33 27.93 -5.50
CA VAL A 380 -60.99 29.00 -6.47
C VAL A 380 -59.47 29.07 -6.78
N LYS A 381 -59.16 29.07 -8.09
CA LYS A 381 -58.06 29.68 -8.89
C LYS A 381 -56.59 29.47 -8.48
N GLN A 382 -55.75 28.85 -9.34
CA GLN A 382 -55.04 29.41 -10.53
C GLN A 382 -54.07 30.58 -10.23
N ALA A 383 -52.76 30.29 -10.35
CA ALA A 383 -51.70 31.10 -10.98
C ALA A 383 -50.37 30.31 -10.82
N GLN A 384 -49.81 29.68 -11.86
CA GLN A 384 -48.84 30.25 -12.81
C GLN A 384 -47.78 31.15 -12.18
N GLY A 385 -46.52 30.73 -12.29
CA GLY A 385 -45.35 31.49 -11.89
C GLY A 385 -44.06 30.78 -12.27
N SER A 386 -43.80 30.71 -13.58
CA SER A 386 -42.50 30.30 -14.13
C SER A 386 -41.43 31.34 -13.84
N VAL A 387 -40.25 30.95 -13.38
CA VAL A 387 -39.02 31.73 -13.60
C VAL A 387 -37.87 30.79 -13.96
N ARG A 388 -37.47 30.91 -15.22
CA ARG A 388 -36.20 30.44 -15.78
C ARG A 388 -35.05 31.24 -15.16
N LYS A 389 -33.91 30.59 -14.91
CA LYS A 389 -32.61 31.27 -14.94
C LYS A 389 -31.59 30.40 -15.67
N ASP A 390 -31.33 30.81 -16.90
CA ASP A 390 -30.11 30.56 -17.63
C ASP A 390 -28.92 31.17 -16.89
N SER A 391 -27.80 30.45 -16.84
CA SER A 391 -26.48 31.08 -16.74
C SER A 391 -25.46 30.26 -17.51
N ALA A 392 -25.36 30.60 -18.80
CA ALA A 392 -24.20 30.33 -19.61
C ALA A 392 -23.05 31.28 -19.25
N SER A 393 -21.85 30.88 -19.69
CA SER A 393 -20.62 31.66 -19.89
C SER A 393 -19.59 31.64 -18.76
N ARG A 394 -18.41 31.05 -19.05
CA ARG A 394 -17.21 31.83 -19.40
C ARG A 394 -16.09 30.94 -19.94
N LYS A 395 -15.78 31.15 -21.22
CA LYS A 395 -14.50 30.81 -21.85
C LYS A 395 -13.44 31.83 -21.40
N LEU A 396 -12.28 31.36 -20.93
CA LEU A 396 -11.04 32.15 -20.78
C LEU A 396 -9.92 31.30 -21.40
N LYS A 397 -9.53 31.62 -22.64
CA LYS A 397 -8.36 32.43 -23.04
C LYS A 397 -7.00 31.78 -22.76
N LYS A 398 -6.53 31.13 -23.83
CA LYS A 398 -5.16 31.00 -24.33
C LYS A 398 -4.23 32.12 -23.84
N GLY A 399 -3.17 31.77 -23.11
CA GLY A 399 -2.04 32.64 -22.80
C GLY A 399 -0.73 31.95 -23.18
N LYS A 400 -0.15 32.33 -24.33
CA LYS A 400 1.24 32.08 -24.69
C LYS A 400 2.11 33.03 -23.84
N GLY A 401 3.02 32.49 -23.02
CA GLY A 401 4.02 33.27 -22.30
C GLY A 401 5.35 32.52 -22.31
N LYS A 402 6.28 33.04 -23.11
CA LYS A 402 7.68 32.58 -23.23
C LYS A 402 8.51 33.58 -22.41
N PRO A 403 9.29 33.19 -21.39
CA PRO A 403 10.33 34.07 -20.88
C PRO A 403 11.66 33.74 -21.58
N ARG A 404 12.20 34.74 -22.27
CA ARG A 404 13.64 34.90 -22.47
C ARG A 404 14.23 35.29 -21.12
N PHE A 405 15.28 34.60 -20.69
CA PHE A 405 16.15 35.08 -19.63
C PHE A 405 17.52 35.30 -20.27
N ASP A 406 17.87 36.57 -20.44
CA ASP A 406 19.24 37.02 -20.64
C ASP A 406 19.90 36.97 -19.27
N ASP A 407 20.94 36.16 -19.11
CA ASP A 407 21.81 36.16 -17.93
C ASP A 407 23.23 36.46 -18.40
N LYS A 408 23.65 37.71 -18.15
CA LYS A 408 24.99 38.24 -18.35
C LYS A 408 25.71 38.17 -17.01
N GLY A 409 26.85 37.48 -17.02
CA GLY A 409 28.09 37.85 -16.31
C GLY A 409 28.05 37.92 -14.79
N GLU A 410 28.85 37.08 -14.14
CA GLU A 410 30.16 37.53 -13.61
C GLU A 410 30.94 36.30 -13.12
N THR A 411 32.09 36.10 -13.75
CA THR A 411 33.17 35.20 -13.33
C THR A 411 34.02 35.97 -12.34
N GLU A 412 34.02 35.55 -11.08
CA GLU A 412 35.12 35.84 -10.16
C GLU A 412 36.07 34.65 -10.14
N GLU A 413 37.31 35.01 -10.48
CA GLU A 413 38.51 34.21 -10.64
C GLU A 413 39.26 34.32 -9.31
N GLU A 414 39.25 33.27 -8.49
CA GLU A 414 40.23 33.14 -7.41
C GLU A 414 41.31 32.15 -7.83
N ALA A 415 42.49 32.72 -8.07
CA ALA A 415 43.73 32.05 -8.29
C ALA A 415 44.35 31.64 -6.94
N GLU A 416 44.61 30.35 -6.75
CA GLU A 416 45.69 29.89 -5.87
C GLU A 416 46.67 29.04 -6.68
N ALA A 417 47.79 29.68 -7.03
CA ALA A 417 49.10 29.05 -7.16
C ALA A 417 49.76 29.13 -5.77
N GLY A 418 50.51 28.18 -5.24
CA GLY A 418 51.16 26.98 -5.78
C GLY A 418 52.10 26.44 -4.69
N VAL A 419 53.07 25.62 -5.12
CA VAL A 419 54.16 24.97 -4.35
C VAL A 419 53.73 23.59 -3.82
N GLY A 420 54.15 22.45 -4.39
CA GLY A 420 55.35 22.14 -5.16
C GLY A 420 56.40 21.52 -4.23
N GLY A 421 56.48 20.19 -4.21
CA GLY A 421 57.43 19.44 -3.38
C GLY A 421 57.34 17.94 -3.59
N SER A 422 57.95 17.49 -4.68
CA SER A 422 58.36 16.11 -4.96
C SER A 422 59.42 15.66 -3.94
N ASP A 423 59.44 14.39 -3.54
CA ASP A 423 60.57 13.48 -3.78
C ASP A 423 60.41 12.14 -3.04
N ASP A 424 60.55 11.08 -3.84
CA ASP A 424 61.23 9.80 -3.63
C ASP A 424 60.77 8.77 -2.57
N GLU A 425 60.58 7.54 -3.10
CA GLU A 425 60.48 6.22 -2.48
C GLU A 425 61.77 5.79 -1.70
N PRO A 426 61.97 4.49 -1.36
CA PRO A 426 61.23 3.60 -0.46
C PRO A 426 62.18 3.04 0.62
N LEU A 427 61.68 2.50 1.74
CA LEU A 427 62.53 1.63 2.56
C LEU A 427 61.74 0.50 3.23
N TRP A 428 62.16 -0.73 2.90
CA TRP A 428 61.92 -1.95 3.63
C TRP A 428 62.50 -1.84 5.05
N THR A 429 61.75 -2.31 6.06
CA THR A 429 62.35 -2.99 7.20
C THR A 429 61.42 -4.09 7.70
N GLU A 430 61.85 -5.32 7.45
CA GLU A 430 61.56 -6.46 8.32
C GLU A 430 62.03 -6.13 9.75
N SER A 431 61.26 -6.57 10.74
CA SER A 431 61.76 -6.80 12.09
C SER A 431 61.02 -8.00 12.65
N ASP A 432 61.65 -9.13 12.42
CA ASP A 432 61.34 -10.40 13.05
C ASP A 432 61.78 -10.38 14.52
N SER A 433 61.18 -11.30 15.27
CA SER A 433 61.69 -11.94 16.48
C SER A 433 61.32 -11.40 17.88
N SER A 434 60.61 -12.28 18.58
CA SER A 434 60.93 -12.85 19.90
C SER A 434 59.97 -12.62 21.07
N ASN A 435 59.15 -13.66 21.29
CA ASN A 435 59.32 -14.63 22.40
C ASN A 435 58.84 -14.22 23.80
N ARG A 436 57.76 -14.86 24.29
CA ARG A 436 57.77 -15.86 25.40
C ARG A 436 56.37 -16.02 26.00
N GLY A 437 56.01 -17.28 26.33
CA GLY A 437 55.08 -17.55 27.43
C GLY A 437 54.18 -18.77 27.26
N ALA A 438 54.76 -19.97 27.23
CA ALA A 438 54.05 -21.21 27.52
C ALA A 438 53.57 -21.24 28.99
N SER A 439 52.47 -21.93 29.29
CA SER A 439 52.41 -23.08 30.23
C SER A 439 50.98 -23.51 30.60
N SER A 440 50.77 -24.82 30.45
CA SER A 440 50.08 -25.76 31.36
C SER A 440 48.55 -25.75 31.47
N GLU A 441 47.93 -26.71 30.77
CA GLU A 441 47.07 -27.75 31.37
C GLU A 441 47.93 -28.69 32.26
N PRO A 442 47.42 -29.39 33.30
CA PRO A 442 46.34 -30.37 33.15
C PRO A 442 45.35 -30.54 34.35
N SER A 443 44.18 -31.11 34.05
CA SER A 443 43.70 -32.41 34.59
C SER A 443 42.32 -32.76 34.03
#